data_AF-A0A3B0YEB6-F1
#
_entry.id   AF-A0A3B0YEB6-F1
#
_cell.length_a   1.000
_cell.length_b   1.000
_cell.length_c   1.000
_cell.angle_alpha   90.00
_cell.angle_beta   90.00
_cell.angle_gamma   90.00
#
_symmetry.space_group_name_H-M   'P 1'
#
loop_
_entity.id
_entity.type
_entity.pdbx_description
1 polymer ?
#
loop_
_entity_poly.entity_id
_entity_poly.type
_entity_poly.pdbx_seq_one_letter_code
_entity_poly.pdbx_strand_id
1 'polypeptide(L)'
;MFSYFTRPKGPCVNRKTETVELTFSGTKVRFKAPGYSYAMIDQDEDDVYPVDYDLDDFSRYGSVLQMIDEEHPYDPEIDIAAFACFKSIWGFRKPLLGDKYDNGTLSFTVGLKHVARFGSLFKPQNMEKAAIEHIDLKYGPKGWLAWEDSKRQRFQGPLNWSIHHFQGLEWIHYFINEYRLKRGGRITWSIPLTEEHFLSFTFRDTGSPSEKLVKEFNRLAREIVETCEIDYSEAVQQQIKKAKIEGLGPPYSAHRKPQIWEVPEAHDSHVRKYKQRVGLL
;
A
#
# COMPACT_ATOMS: atom_id res chain seq x y z
N MET A 1 -2.01 -25.11 32.07
CA MET A 1 -2.80 -25.90 31.11
C MET A 1 -3.49 -24.92 30.17
N PHE A 2 -2.89 -24.63 29.01
CA PHE A 2 -3.45 -23.68 28.05
C PHE A 2 -4.63 -24.35 27.32
N SER A 3 -5.80 -23.73 27.36
CA SER A 3 -6.98 -24.18 26.63
C SER A 3 -6.73 -24.04 25.12
N TYR A 4 -6.40 -25.14 24.45
CA TYR A 4 -6.18 -25.20 22.99
C TYR A 4 -7.49 -25.21 22.16
N PHE A 5 -8.65 -24.97 22.78
CA PHE A 5 -9.97 -25.18 22.15
C PHE A 5 -10.73 -23.91 21.76
N THR A 6 -10.23 -22.70 22.04
CA THR A 6 -10.78 -21.50 21.42
C THR A 6 -10.17 -21.35 20.02
N ARG A 7 -11.00 -21.45 18.98
CA ARG A 7 -10.60 -21.08 17.61
C ARG A 7 -9.93 -19.70 17.66
N PRO A 8 -8.76 -19.49 17.02
CA PRO A 8 -8.15 -18.18 16.99
C PRO A 8 -9.15 -17.19 16.39
N LYS A 9 -9.47 -16.12 17.13
CA LYS A 9 -10.22 -14.99 16.56
C LYS A 9 -9.24 -14.23 15.69
N GLY A 10 -9.56 -14.07 14.40
CA GLY A 10 -8.75 -13.26 13.49
C GLY A 10 -8.70 -11.78 13.91
N PRO A 11 -7.84 -10.97 13.25
CA PRO A 11 -7.77 -9.54 13.50
C PRO A 11 -9.15 -8.88 13.28
N CYS A 12 -9.53 -7.96 14.16
CA CYS A 12 -10.78 -7.22 14.06
C CYS A 12 -10.66 -5.82 14.65
N VAL A 13 -11.40 -4.86 14.07
CA VAL A 13 -11.54 -3.52 14.64
C VAL A 13 -12.73 -3.54 15.61
N ASN A 14 -12.48 -3.21 16.86
CA ASN A 14 -13.48 -3.12 17.91
C ASN A 14 -13.17 -1.99 18.89
N ARG A 15 -13.99 -1.81 19.93
CA ARG A 15 -13.83 -0.72 20.91
C ARG A 15 -12.49 -0.74 21.67
N LYS A 16 -11.83 -1.89 21.75
CA LYS A 16 -10.52 -2.07 22.41
C LYS A 16 -9.34 -2.00 21.43
N THR A 17 -9.60 -1.88 20.14
CA THR A 17 -8.53 -1.71 19.15
C THR A 17 -7.87 -0.35 19.36
N GLU A 18 -6.55 -0.37 19.45
CA GLU A 18 -5.72 0.81 19.66
C GLU A 18 -5.82 1.79 18.48
N THR A 19 -5.68 3.08 18.80
CA THR A 19 -5.58 4.14 17.80
C THR A 19 -4.10 4.37 17.53
N VAL A 20 -3.71 4.26 16.27
CA VAL A 20 -2.40 4.67 15.75
C VAL A 20 -2.49 6.15 15.36
N GLU A 21 -1.53 6.96 15.80
CA GLU A 21 -1.37 8.37 15.37
C GLU A 21 0.01 8.51 14.70
N LEU A 22 0.02 8.97 13.45
CA LEU A 22 1.22 9.32 12.70
C LEU A 22 1.16 10.82 12.36
N THR A 23 2.28 11.52 12.50
CA THR A 23 2.43 12.94 12.17
C THR A 23 3.36 13.09 10.96
N PHE A 24 2.95 13.92 10.00
CA PHE A 24 3.67 14.19 8.75
C PHE A 24 3.79 15.69 8.57
N SER A 25 4.94 16.27 8.91
CA SER A 25 5.21 17.71 8.92
C SER A 25 4.03 18.53 9.50
N GLY A 26 3.56 18.08 10.68
CA GLY A 26 2.45 18.68 11.43
C GLY A 26 1.03 18.24 11.02
N THR A 27 0.84 17.54 9.90
CA THR A 27 -0.46 16.90 9.57
C THR A 27 -0.59 15.59 10.32
N LYS A 28 -1.68 15.41 11.08
CA LYS A 28 -1.89 14.20 11.88
C LYS A 28 -2.84 13.25 11.19
N VAL A 29 -2.46 11.98 11.10
CA VAL A 29 -3.26 10.89 10.56
C VAL A 29 -3.53 9.90 11.68
N ARG A 30 -4.80 9.65 11.99
CA ARG A 30 -5.22 8.70 13.02
C ARG A 30 -6.06 7.60 12.42
N PHE A 31 -5.85 6.36 12.82
CA PHE A 31 -6.66 5.22 12.42
C PHE A 31 -6.60 4.11 13.46
N LYS A 32 -7.57 3.21 13.46
CA LYS A 32 -7.55 2.02 14.32
C LYS A 32 -7.03 0.82 13.53
N ALA A 33 -6.03 0.15 14.08
CA ALA A 33 -5.49 -1.07 13.49
C ALA A 33 -5.33 -2.14 14.58
N PRO A 34 -5.71 -3.40 14.32
CA PRO A 34 -5.38 -4.49 15.21
C PRO A 34 -3.87 -4.57 15.41
N GLY A 35 -3.44 -4.76 16.66
CA GLY A 35 -2.02 -4.91 16.99
C GLY A 35 -1.39 -6.11 16.28
N TYR A 36 -0.07 -6.12 16.22
CA TYR A 36 0.71 -7.20 15.62
C TYR A 36 0.37 -8.54 16.28
N SER A 37 0.13 -9.59 15.48
CA SER A 37 -0.15 -10.92 16.02
C SER A 37 0.51 -12.00 15.16
N TYR A 38 1.79 -12.26 15.39
CA TYR A 38 2.51 -13.38 14.79
C TYR A 38 3.02 -14.30 15.90
N ALA A 39 2.46 -15.51 16.02
CA ALA A 39 2.74 -16.42 17.15
C ALA A 39 4.15 -17.06 17.14
N MET A 40 5.09 -16.53 16.37
CA MET A 40 6.40 -17.15 16.08
C MET A 40 7.58 -16.19 15.99
N ILE A 41 7.30 -14.90 15.89
CA ILE A 41 8.28 -13.83 15.76
C ILE A 41 7.65 -12.69 16.56
N ASP A 42 8.29 -12.30 17.65
CA ASP A 42 7.94 -11.06 18.33
C ASP A 42 8.08 -9.92 17.30
N GLN A 43 7.34 -8.83 17.45
CA GLN A 43 7.58 -7.68 16.56
C GLN A 43 9.05 -7.29 16.74
N ASP A 44 9.87 -7.43 15.68
CA ASP A 44 11.28 -7.06 15.75
C ASP A 44 11.35 -5.57 16.17
N GLU A 45 12.31 -5.19 17.01
CA GLU A 45 12.47 -3.78 17.42
C GLU A 45 12.67 -2.86 16.18
N ASP A 46 13.18 -3.42 15.09
CA ASP A 46 13.35 -2.79 13.77
C ASP A 46 12.02 -2.59 13.00
N ASP A 47 10.92 -3.25 13.38
CA ASP A 47 9.57 -3.04 12.82
C ASP A 47 8.83 -1.87 13.54
N VAL A 48 9.48 -1.17 14.49
CA VAL A 48 8.93 0.02 15.15
C VAL A 48 9.23 1.26 14.32
N TYR A 49 8.24 1.69 13.55
CA TYR A 49 8.32 2.90 12.75
C TYR A 49 8.23 4.17 13.61
N PRO A 50 8.89 5.27 13.20
CA PRO A 50 8.68 6.58 13.80
C PRO A 50 7.19 6.98 13.80
N VAL A 51 6.78 7.80 14.75
CA VAL A 51 5.42 8.39 14.75
C VAL A 51 5.39 9.80 14.19
N ASP A 52 6.56 10.40 13.96
CA ASP A 52 6.72 11.74 13.38
C ASP A 52 7.68 11.68 12.18
N TYR A 53 7.25 12.27 11.08
CA TYR A 53 7.90 12.24 9.79
C TYR A 53 8.04 13.67 9.25
N ASP A 54 9.27 14.07 9.03
CA ASP A 54 9.56 15.22 8.18
C ASP A 54 9.46 14.78 6.72
N LEU A 55 8.49 15.35 5.99
CA LEU A 55 8.28 15.03 4.59
C LEU A 55 9.41 15.53 3.68
N ASP A 56 10.20 16.51 4.15
CA ASP A 56 11.35 17.06 3.44
C ASP A 56 12.65 16.27 3.70
N ASP A 57 12.62 15.30 4.62
CA ASP A 57 13.74 14.39 4.90
C ASP A 57 13.80 13.27 3.84
N PHE A 58 14.35 13.61 2.67
CA PHE A 58 14.54 12.67 1.56
C PHE A 58 15.45 11.48 1.87
N SER A 59 16.20 11.49 2.98
CA SER A 59 17.04 10.35 3.39
C SER A 59 16.23 9.10 3.74
N ARG A 60 14.94 9.27 4.07
CA ARG A 60 14.02 8.16 4.38
C ARG A 60 13.36 7.55 3.16
N TYR A 61 13.46 8.20 2.00
CA TYR A 61 12.76 7.79 0.80
C TYR A 61 13.59 6.79 0.00
N GLY A 62 12.95 5.67 -0.33
CA GLY A 62 13.48 4.70 -1.27
C GLY A 62 12.84 4.84 -2.66
N SER A 63 13.48 4.20 -3.63
CA SER A 63 12.96 4.02 -4.98
C SER A 63 11.78 3.03 -5.01
N VAL A 64 10.64 3.44 -5.58
CA VAL A 64 9.52 2.49 -5.85
C VAL A 64 9.92 1.47 -6.91
N LEU A 65 10.75 1.87 -7.87
CA LEU A 65 11.29 1.00 -8.90
C LEU A 65 12.26 -0.07 -8.35
N GLN A 66 13.03 0.23 -7.30
CA GLN A 66 14.23 -0.53 -6.91
C GLN A 66 14.26 -0.90 -5.41
N MET A 67 13.16 -1.46 -4.90
CA MET A 67 12.91 -1.73 -3.47
C MET A 67 13.87 -2.71 -2.74
N ILE A 68 14.95 -3.21 -3.37
CA ILE A 68 15.77 -4.31 -2.81
C ILE A 68 17.21 -3.91 -2.43
N ASP A 69 17.76 -2.80 -2.92
CA ASP A 69 19.13 -2.39 -2.55
C ASP A 69 19.19 -0.92 -2.14
N GLU A 70 19.81 -0.68 -0.99
CA GLU A 70 20.17 0.65 -0.46
C GLU A 70 21.12 1.43 -1.41
N GLU A 71 21.67 0.76 -2.42
CA GLU A 71 22.66 1.32 -3.36
C GLU A 71 22.05 2.11 -4.53
N HIS A 72 20.73 2.19 -4.64
CA HIS A 72 20.08 2.86 -5.75
C HIS A 72 19.20 4.03 -5.29
N PRO A 73 19.74 5.27 -5.31
CA PRO A 73 18.99 6.43 -4.90
C PRO A 73 17.80 6.65 -5.81
N TYR A 74 16.72 7.19 -5.23
CA TYR A 74 15.55 7.66 -5.95
C TYR A 74 15.95 8.64 -7.08
N ASP A 75 15.42 8.41 -8.29
CA ASP A 75 15.53 9.31 -9.43
C ASP A 75 14.15 9.96 -9.73
N PRO A 76 13.99 11.28 -9.51
CA PRO A 76 12.72 11.97 -9.69
C PRO A 76 12.23 12.04 -11.14
N GLU A 77 13.10 11.82 -12.14
CA GLU A 77 12.72 11.86 -13.55
C GLU A 77 12.00 10.58 -13.99
N ILE A 78 12.32 9.44 -13.37
CA ILE A 78 11.85 8.12 -13.82
C ILE A 78 11.10 7.32 -12.73
N ASP A 79 11.12 7.76 -11.48
CA ASP A 79 10.56 7.03 -10.34
C ASP A 79 9.67 7.88 -9.43
N ILE A 80 9.11 7.26 -8.40
CA ILE A 80 8.41 7.84 -7.27
C ILE A 80 9.21 7.53 -6.00
N ALA A 81 9.41 8.54 -5.15
CA ALA A 81 10.03 8.35 -3.86
C ALA A 81 8.96 7.79 -2.90
N ALA A 82 9.28 6.76 -2.12
CA ALA A 82 8.34 6.20 -1.15
C ALA A 82 9.02 5.64 0.10
N PHE A 83 8.27 5.60 1.20
CA PHE A 83 8.66 4.87 2.40
C PHE A 83 7.45 4.26 3.12
N ALA A 84 7.69 3.27 3.96
CA ALA A 84 6.68 2.67 4.83
C ALA A 84 6.64 3.40 6.17
N CYS A 85 5.45 3.72 6.66
CA CYS A 85 5.22 4.50 7.88
C CYS A 85 4.65 3.66 9.03
N PHE A 86 4.00 2.54 8.70
CA PHE A 86 3.41 1.65 9.67
C PHE A 86 3.23 0.28 9.06
N LYS A 87 3.37 -0.77 9.87
CA LYS A 87 3.16 -2.15 9.45
C LYS A 87 2.56 -2.95 10.60
N SER A 88 1.52 -3.71 10.30
CA SER A 88 0.97 -4.72 11.20
C SER A 88 0.82 -6.03 10.45
N ILE A 89 1.18 -7.14 11.10
CA ILE A 89 1.18 -8.47 10.51
C ILE A 89 0.38 -9.42 11.40
N TRP A 90 -0.50 -10.19 10.79
CA TRP A 90 -1.33 -11.18 11.45
C TRP A 90 -1.12 -12.56 10.81
N GLY A 91 -0.42 -13.43 11.54
CA GLY A 91 -0.15 -14.80 11.12
C GLY A 91 -1.20 -15.78 11.66
N PHE A 92 -1.61 -16.74 10.84
CA PHE A 92 -2.58 -17.77 11.23
C PHE A 92 -2.09 -19.16 10.83
N ARG A 93 -2.12 -20.07 11.82
CA ARG A 93 -1.63 -21.46 11.72
C ARG A 93 -2.73 -22.51 11.71
N LYS A 94 -3.99 -22.09 11.88
CA LYS A 94 -5.17 -22.94 11.94
C LYS A 94 -6.33 -22.26 11.21
N PRO A 95 -7.34 -23.02 10.78
CA PRO A 95 -8.54 -22.50 10.13
C PRO A 95 -9.15 -21.35 10.91
N LEU A 96 -8.95 -20.10 10.48
CA LEU A 96 -9.57 -18.94 11.13
C LEU A 96 -11.09 -19.02 11.02
N LEU A 97 -11.60 -19.57 9.90
CA LEU A 97 -13.03 -19.66 9.59
C LEU A 97 -13.49 -21.10 9.24
N GLY A 98 -12.69 -22.09 9.62
CA GLY A 98 -13.06 -23.51 9.51
C GLY A 98 -12.67 -24.22 8.21
N ASP A 99 -11.90 -23.60 7.31
CA ASP A 99 -11.28 -24.29 6.18
C ASP A 99 -9.87 -24.80 6.54
N LYS A 100 -9.61 -26.11 6.38
CA LYS A 100 -8.35 -26.78 6.70
C LYS A 100 -7.13 -26.22 5.95
N TYR A 101 -7.35 -25.39 4.95
CA TYR A 101 -6.32 -24.74 4.14
C TYR A 101 -6.07 -23.26 4.48
N ASP A 102 -6.77 -22.65 5.45
CA ASP A 102 -6.46 -21.28 5.86
C ASP A 102 -5.12 -21.27 6.64
N ASN A 103 -4.02 -21.09 5.92
CA ASN A 103 -2.69 -20.81 6.43
C ASN A 103 -2.11 -19.60 5.70
N GLY A 104 -1.38 -18.75 6.41
CA GLY A 104 -0.74 -17.60 5.80
C GLY A 104 -0.57 -16.42 6.73
N THR A 105 -0.30 -15.30 6.10
CA THR A 105 -0.02 -14.03 6.75
C THR A 105 -0.82 -12.94 6.04
N LEU A 106 -1.62 -12.21 6.82
CA LEU A 106 -2.20 -10.94 6.42
C LEU A 106 -1.27 -9.83 6.89
N SER A 107 -0.98 -8.87 6.04
CA SER A 107 -0.23 -7.68 6.44
C SER A 107 -0.97 -6.43 6.02
N PHE A 108 -0.95 -5.43 6.89
CA PHE A 108 -1.39 -4.07 6.64
C PHE A 108 -0.18 -3.15 6.71
N THR A 109 0.01 -2.31 5.69
CA THR A 109 1.09 -1.33 5.63
C THR A 109 0.50 0.02 5.27
N VAL A 110 0.90 1.06 6.02
CA VAL A 110 0.73 2.45 5.60
C VAL A 110 2.04 2.89 4.97
N GLY A 111 1.98 3.50 3.80
CA GLY A 111 3.16 4.08 3.19
C GLY A 111 2.86 5.37 2.47
N LEU A 112 3.86 6.25 2.45
CA LEU A 112 3.83 7.54 1.78
C LEU A 112 4.52 7.46 0.42
N LYS A 113 4.06 8.28 -0.53
CA LYS A 113 4.65 8.45 -1.86
C LYS A 113 4.76 9.94 -2.16
N HIS A 114 5.86 10.35 -2.80
CA HIS A 114 6.09 11.71 -3.29
C HIS A 114 6.05 11.75 -4.83
N VAL A 115 5.16 12.58 -5.38
CA VAL A 115 4.91 12.75 -6.82
C VAL A 115 4.62 14.23 -7.12
N ALA A 116 5.66 15.02 -7.40
CA ALA A 116 5.52 16.45 -7.68
C ALA A 116 5.08 16.78 -9.13
N ARG A 117 5.35 15.87 -10.09
CA ARG A 117 5.25 16.16 -11.54
C ARG A 117 3.83 16.34 -12.10
N PHE A 118 2.78 16.04 -11.33
CA PHE A 118 1.40 16.23 -11.77
C PHE A 118 0.76 17.51 -11.24
N GLY A 119 1.50 18.32 -10.47
CA GLY A 119 0.94 19.43 -9.70
C GLY A 119 0.09 18.93 -8.53
N SER A 120 -0.71 19.84 -7.95
CA SER A 120 -1.44 19.56 -6.70
C SER A 120 -2.26 18.26 -6.75
N LEU A 121 -1.90 17.30 -5.89
CA LEU A 121 -2.62 16.04 -5.69
C LEU A 121 -3.99 16.25 -5.01
N PHE A 122 -4.30 17.44 -4.50
CA PHE A 122 -5.68 17.74 -4.07
C PHE A 122 -6.67 17.88 -5.24
N LYS A 123 -6.17 17.91 -6.48
CA LYS A 123 -7.00 17.83 -7.68
C LYS A 123 -7.19 16.34 -8.06
N PRO A 124 -8.43 15.83 -8.15
CA PRO A 124 -8.68 14.39 -8.34
C PRO A 124 -7.92 13.77 -9.52
N GLN A 125 -7.92 14.42 -10.68
CA GLN A 125 -7.22 13.90 -11.86
C GLN A 125 -5.70 13.77 -11.69
N ASN A 126 -5.08 14.61 -10.84
CA ASN A 126 -3.65 14.55 -10.58
C ASN A 126 -3.32 13.41 -9.60
N MET A 127 -4.11 13.28 -8.53
CA MET A 127 -4.02 12.15 -7.61
C MET A 127 -4.24 10.81 -8.32
N GLU A 128 -5.19 10.76 -9.25
CA GLU A 128 -5.46 9.57 -10.04
C GLU A 128 -4.25 9.18 -10.91
N LYS A 129 -3.62 10.15 -11.58
CA LYS A 129 -2.38 9.94 -12.34
C LYS A 129 -1.25 9.45 -11.44
N ALA A 130 -1.07 10.04 -10.27
CA ALA A 130 -0.06 9.63 -9.29
C ALA A 130 -0.28 8.18 -8.81
N ALA A 131 -1.54 7.80 -8.53
CA ALA A 131 -1.87 6.43 -8.13
C ALA A 131 -1.61 5.41 -9.25
N ILE A 132 -1.98 5.73 -10.49
CA ILE A 132 -1.73 4.87 -11.66
C ILE A 132 -0.24 4.74 -11.95
N GLU A 133 0.51 5.83 -11.88
CA GLU A 133 1.95 5.79 -12.09
C GLU A 133 2.66 4.93 -11.02
N HIS A 134 2.26 5.05 -9.75
CA HIS A 134 2.77 4.15 -8.70
C HIS A 134 2.43 2.68 -8.99
N ILE A 135 1.23 2.38 -9.50
CA ILE A 135 0.86 1.03 -9.92
C ILE A 135 1.79 0.54 -11.05
N ASP A 136 1.99 1.35 -12.08
CA ASP A 136 2.78 0.99 -13.26
C ASP A 136 4.27 0.84 -12.92
N LEU A 137 4.82 1.70 -12.06
CA LEU A 137 6.20 1.60 -11.60
C LEU A 137 6.43 0.43 -10.65
N LYS A 138 5.42 0.03 -9.86
CA LYS A 138 5.57 -1.07 -8.90
C LYS A 138 5.31 -2.44 -9.50
N TYR A 139 4.27 -2.57 -10.33
CA TYR A 139 3.78 -3.87 -10.84
C TYR A 139 3.95 -4.02 -12.35
N GLY A 140 4.15 -2.92 -13.07
CA GLY A 140 4.37 -2.94 -14.50
C GLY A 140 5.78 -3.37 -14.89
N PRO A 141 6.07 -3.48 -16.20
CA PRO A 141 7.33 -4.02 -16.70
C PRO A 141 8.57 -3.25 -16.23
N LYS A 142 8.45 -1.98 -15.85
CA LYS A 142 9.59 -1.21 -15.35
C LYS A 142 9.95 -1.54 -13.89
N GLY A 143 9.01 -2.06 -13.11
CA GLY A 143 9.17 -2.26 -11.67
C GLY A 143 9.95 -3.50 -11.30
N TRP A 144 10.67 -3.46 -10.18
CA TRP A 144 11.40 -4.59 -9.63
C TRP A 144 10.58 -5.89 -9.53
N LEU A 145 9.33 -5.81 -9.06
CA LEU A 145 8.49 -7.01 -8.85
C LEU A 145 8.16 -7.77 -10.14
N ALA A 146 8.29 -7.14 -11.30
CA ALA A 146 8.19 -7.83 -12.58
C ALA A 146 9.34 -8.84 -12.78
N TRP A 147 10.48 -8.69 -12.09
CA TRP A 147 11.73 -9.35 -12.42
C TRP A 147 12.23 -10.37 -11.39
N GLU A 148 11.64 -10.42 -10.20
CA GLU A 148 12.13 -11.23 -9.06
C GLU A 148 12.17 -12.75 -9.35
N ASP A 149 11.36 -13.28 -10.27
CA ASP A 149 11.56 -14.62 -10.86
C ASP A 149 10.91 -14.76 -12.25
N SER A 150 11.71 -15.18 -13.22
CA SER A 150 11.51 -15.19 -14.67
C SER A 150 10.38 -16.06 -15.26
N LYS A 151 9.16 -16.12 -14.69
CA LYS A 151 8.04 -16.87 -15.31
C LYS A 151 6.69 -16.15 -15.20
N ARG A 152 6.19 -15.73 -16.38
CA ARG A 152 4.82 -15.40 -16.83
C ARG A 152 3.97 -14.47 -15.95
N GLN A 153 2.96 -13.83 -16.57
CA GLN A 153 1.94 -12.92 -16.01
C GLN A 153 1.89 -12.90 -14.48
N ARG A 154 2.37 -11.83 -13.85
CA ARG A 154 2.47 -11.75 -12.38
C ARG A 154 1.33 -10.96 -11.78
N PHE A 155 0.93 -9.85 -12.40
CA PHE A 155 -0.03 -8.92 -11.81
C PHE A 155 -1.11 -8.48 -12.80
N GLN A 156 -2.31 -8.23 -12.27
CA GLN A 156 -3.41 -7.60 -12.99
C GLN A 156 -4.04 -6.52 -12.11
N GLY A 157 -4.23 -5.32 -12.66
CA GLY A 157 -4.83 -4.22 -11.93
C GLY A 157 -4.85 -2.91 -12.73
N PRO A 158 -5.43 -1.83 -12.18
CA PRO A 158 -6.30 -1.86 -11.02
C PRO A 158 -7.61 -2.61 -11.31
N LEU A 159 -7.98 -3.54 -10.44
CA LEU A 159 -9.28 -4.21 -10.41
C LEU A 159 -10.17 -3.53 -9.37
N ASN A 160 -11.49 -3.60 -9.56
CA ASN A 160 -12.47 -3.03 -8.62
C ASN A 160 -12.20 -1.56 -8.27
N TRP A 161 -11.76 -0.78 -9.26
CA TRP A 161 -11.54 0.65 -9.09
C TRP A 161 -12.81 1.34 -8.61
N SER A 162 -12.75 2.01 -7.46
CA SER A 162 -13.89 2.71 -6.88
C SER A 162 -13.44 3.88 -6.02
N ILE A 163 -14.34 4.85 -5.85
CA ILE A 163 -14.13 6.02 -4.99
C ILE A 163 -15.06 5.92 -3.79
N HIS A 164 -14.51 6.12 -2.60
CA HIS A 164 -15.24 6.00 -1.34
C HIS A 164 -15.11 7.26 -0.50
N HIS A 165 -16.15 7.53 0.29
CA HIS A 165 -16.20 8.68 1.17
C HIS A 165 -16.34 8.20 2.61
N PHE A 166 -15.35 8.46 3.44
CA PHE A 166 -15.32 8.09 4.86
C PHE A 166 -14.79 9.25 5.67
N GLN A 167 -15.45 9.60 6.79
CA GLN A 167 -15.04 10.73 7.64
C GLN A 167 -14.82 12.06 6.88
N GLY A 168 -15.57 12.31 5.80
CA GLY A 168 -15.39 13.51 4.95
C GLY A 168 -14.14 13.48 4.06
N LEU A 169 -13.43 12.35 4.01
CA LEU A 169 -12.26 12.09 3.18
C LEU A 169 -12.66 11.23 1.97
N GLU A 170 -12.06 11.54 0.81
CA GLU A 170 -12.29 10.85 -0.45
C GLU A 170 -11.11 9.94 -0.79
N TRP A 171 -11.40 8.63 -0.93
CA TRP A 171 -10.39 7.58 -1.09
C TRP A 171 -10.50 6.89 -2.45
N ILE A 172 -9.37 6.71 -3.11
CA ILE A 172 -9.24 5.81 -4.26
C ILE A 172 -9.05 4.39 -3.74
N HIS A 173 -9.88 3.46 -4.16
CA HIS A 173 -9.77 2.04 -3.85
C HIS A 173 -9.51 1.22 -5.10
N TYR A 174 -8.59 0.26 -5.00
CA TYR A 174 -8.36 -0.74 -6.05
C TYR A 174 -7.72 -2.01 -5.50
N PHE A 175 -7.82 -3.08 -6.29
CA PHE A 175 -7.19 -4.36 -6.04
C PHE A 175 -6.15 -4.67 -7.12
N ILE A 176 -4.98 -5.17 -6.70
CA ILE A 176 -3.98 -5.76 -7.59
C ILE A 176 -3.97 -7.26 -7.34
N ASN A 177 -4.36 -8.04 -8.35
CA ASN A 177 -4.30 -9.50 -8.30
C ASN A 177 -2.88 -9.98 -8.57
N GLU A 178 -2.40 -10.96 -7.81
CA GLU A 178 -1.11 -11.61 -8.02
C GLU A 178 -1.37 -13.04 -8.52
N TYR A 179 -1.16 -13.33 -9.81
CA TYR A 179 -1.61 -14.58 -10.45
C TYR A 179 -1.09 -15.87 -9.79
N ARG A 180 0.08 -15.83 -9.14
CA ARG A 180 0.63 -16.98 -8.39
C ARG A 180 -0.22 -17.33 -7.17
N LEU A 181 -0.87 -16.33 -6.57
CA LEU A 181 -1.82 -16.50 -5.50
C LEU A 181 -3.20 -16.62 -6.14
N LYS A 182 -3.68 -17.85 -6.38
CA LYS A 182 -4.98 -18.12 -7.06
C LYS A 182 -6.15 -17.24 -6.57
N ARG A 183 -6.09 -16.73 -5.33
CA ARG A 183 -7.09 -15.88 -4.67
C ARG A 183 -6.47 -14.74 -3.83
N GLY A 184 -5.16 -14.53 -3.92
CA GLY A 184 -4.42 -13.56 -3.10
C GLY A 184 -3.98 -12.36 -3.91
N GLY A 185 -3.76 -11.23 -3.24
CA GLY A 185 -3.38 -9.99 -3.90
C GLY A 185 -3.26 -8.85 -2.91
N ARG A 186 -3.37 -7.63 -3.42
CA ARG A 186 -3.21 -6.40 -2.65
C ARG A 186 -4.43 -5.52 -2.79
N ILE A 187 -5.08 -5.21 -1.67
CA ILE A 187 -6.12 -4.19 -1.59
C ILE A 187 -5.41 -2.89 -1.23
N THR A 188 -5.63 -1.83 -2.01
CA THR A 188 -4.99 -0.53 -1.75
C THR A 188 -6.03 0.57 -1.71
N TRP A 189 -5.89 1.42 -0.70
CA TRP A 189 -6.63 2.66 -0.55
C TRP A 189 -5.63 3.81 -0.58
N SER A 190 -5.90 4.84 -1.38
CA SER A 190 -5.00 6.00 -1.51
C SER A 190 -5.74 7.31 -1.33
N ILE A 191 -5.07 8.28 -0.73
CA ILE A 191 -5.59 9.64 -0.47
C ILE A 191 -4.45 10.67 -0.51
N PRO A 192 -4.65 11.88 -1.07
CA PRO A 192 -3.64 12.94 -0.99
C PRO A 192 -3.41 13.37 0.47
N LEU A 193 -2.17 13.68 0.79
CA LEU A 193 -1.74 14.20 2.11
C LEU A 193 -1.21 15.63 2.01
N THR A 194 -0.52 15.95 0.92
CA THR A 194 -0.08 17.32 0.57
C THR A 194 -0.27 17.54 -0.95
N GLU A 195 0.15 18.68 -1.50
CA GLU A 195 0.14 18.89 -2.96
C GLU A 195 0.99 17.89 -3.74
N GLU A 196 1.96 17.22 -3.10
CA GLU A 196 2.91 16.32 -3.77
C GLU A 196 2.98 14.94 -3.12
N HIS A 197 2.37 14.74 -1.95
CA HIS A 197 2.42 13.48 -1.23
C HIS A 197 1.05 12.84 -1.16
N PHE A 198 1.01 11.51 -1.31
CA PHE A 198 -0.19 10.74 -1.01
C PHE A 198 0.11 9.57 -0.08
N LEU A 199 -0.86 9.28 0.77
CA LEU A 199 -0.85 8.17 1.69
C LEU A 199 -1.53 6.96 1.04
N SER A 200 -1.03 5.77 1.34
CA SER A 200 -1.65 4.52 0.91
C SER A 200 -1.75 3.53 2.04
N PHE A 201 -2.92 2.92 2.17
CA PHE A 201 -3.20 1.80 3.05
C PHE A 201 -3.23 0.55 2.19
N THR A 202 -2.20 -0.28 2.30
CA THR A 202 -2.05 -1.51 1.51
C THR A 202 -2.22 -2.73 2.39
N PHE A 203 -3.16 -3.58 2.01
CA PHE A 203 -3.44 -4.85 2.66
C PHE A 203 -3.03 -5.98 1.73
N ARG A 204 -2.10 -6.83 2.17
CA ARG A 204 -1.61 -7.98 1.40
C ARG A 204 -1.98 -9.28 2.10
N ASP A 205 -2.42 -10.24 1.31
CA ASP A 205 -2.46 -11.64 1.69
C ASP A 205 -1.35 -12.39 0.95
N THR A 206 -0.62 -13.24 1.65
CA THR A 206 0.50 -14.02 1.13
C THR A 206 0.19 -15.52 1.00
N GLY A 207 -1.04 -15.94 1.36
CA GLY A 207 -1.47 -17.34 1.36
C GLY A 207 -2.37 -17.75 0.18
N SER A 208 -3.00 -18.92 0.34
CA SER A 208 -4.10 -19.39 -0.51
C SER A 208 -5.43 -19.24 0.24
N PRO A 209 -5.94 -18.01 0.43
CA PRO A 209 -7.10 -17.79 1.29
C PRO A 209 -8.37 -18.44 0.74
N SER A 210 -9.20 -18.96 1.65
CA SER A 210 -10.58 -19.29 1.32
C SER A 210 -11.36 -18.04 0.92
N GLU A 211 -12.45 -18.19 0.16
CA GLU A 211 -13.32 -17.06 -0.21
C GLU A 211 -13.89 -16.33 1.01
N LYS A 212 -14.12 -17.06 2.11
CA LYS A 212 -14.54 -16.49 3.39
C LYS A 212 -13.44 -15.59 3.96
N LEU A 213 -12.20 -16.06 3.97
CA LEU A 213 -11.08 -15.27 4.46
C LEU A 213 -10.86 -14.01 3.61
N VAL A 214 -10.98 -14.11 2.28
CA VAL A 214 -10.93 -12.95 1.38
C VAL A 214 -12.03 -11.93 1.71
N LYS A 215 -13.26 -12.38 1.97
CA LYS A 215 -14.38 -11.49 2.35
C LYS A 215 -14.13 -10.80 3.69
N GLU A 216 -13.68 -11.54 4.70
CA GLU A 216 -13.33 -10.97 6.00
C GLU A 216 -12.15 -10.01 5.93
N PHE A 217 -11.18 -10.28 5.06
CA PHE A 217 -10.04 -9.39 4.86
C PHE A 217 -10.44 -8.09 4.17
N ASN A 218 -11.29 -8.15 3.14
CA ASN A 218 -11.87 -6.97 2.53
C ASN A 218 -12.69 -6.15 3.53
N ARG A 219 -13.44 -6.82 4.42
CA ARG A 219 -14.19 -6.17 5.50
C ARG A 219 -13.24 -5.46 6.47
N LEU A 220 -12.20 -6.14 6.96
CA LEU A 220 -11.21 -5.57 7.86
C LEU A 220 -10.48 -4.37 7.24
N ALA A 221 -10.05 -4.49 5.98
CA ALA A 221 -9.37 -3.42 5.26
C ALA A 221 -10.25 -2.16 5.21
N ARG A 222 -11.53 -2.34 4.90
CA ARG A 222 -12.52 -1.27 4.89
C ARG A 222 -12.77 -0.69 6.29
N GLU A 223 -12.95 -1.53 7.31
CA GLU A 223 -13.17 -1.09 8.70
C GLU A 223 -12.01 -0.22 9.20
N ILE A 224 -10.76 -0.59 8.89
CA ILE A 224 -9.57 0.22 9.24
C ILE A 224 -9.61 1.59 8.54
N VAL A 225 -9.86 1.62 7.23
CA VAL A 225 -9.92 2.87 6.45
C VAL A 225 -11.09 3.76 6.90
N GLU A 226 -12.23 3.18 7.26
CA GLU A 226 -13.40 3.91 7.78
C GLU A 226 -13.14 4.62 9.12
N THR A 227 -12.13 4.17 9.87
CA THR A 227 -11.69 4.83 11.11
C THR A 227 -10.65 5.93 10.88
N CYS A 228 -10.20 6.14 9.64
CA CYS A 228 -9.14 7.08 9.35
C CYS A 228 -9.64 8.54 9.43
N GLU A 229 -8.94 9.35 10.21
CA GLU A 229 -9.14 10.78 10.37
C GLU A 229 -7.83 11.52 10.03
N ILE A 230 -7.93 12.65 9.34
CA ILE A 230 -6.77 13.47 8.98
C ILE A 230 -7.00 14.91 9.45
N ASP A 231 -6.18 15.34 10.41
CA ASP A 231 -6.10 16.73 10.84
C ASP A 231 -4.98 17.41 10.05
N TYR A 232 -5.34 18.07 8.95
CA TYR A 232 -4.39 18.81 8.12
C TYR A 232 -3.78 20.00 8.86
N SER A 233 -2.45 20.12 8.77
CA SER A 233 -1.73 21.30 9.26
C SER A 233 -2.19 22.57 8.53
N GLU A 234 -1.93 23.75 9.11
CA GLU A 234 -2.33 25.02 8.50
C GLU A 234 -1.77 25.18 7.08
N ALA A 235 -0.50 24.81 6.87
CA ALA A 235 0.14 24.84 5.56
C ALA A 235 -0.60 23.98 4.54
N VAL A 236 -1.00 22.76 4.91
CA VAL A 236 -1.77 21.87 4.02
C VAL A 236 -3.19 22.38 3.81
N GLN A 237 -3.83 22.97 4.81
CA GLN A 237 -5.12 23.62 4.61
C GLN A 237 -5.06 24.77 3.60
N GLN A 238 -3.96 25.53 3.57
CA GLN A 238 -3.73 26.57 2.56
C GLN A 238 -3.57 25.96 1.16
N GLN A 239 -2.84 24.84 1.03
CA GLN A 239 -2.72 24.08 -0.22
C GLN A 239 -4.09 23.61 -0.73
N ILE A 240 -4.92 23.02 0.14
CA ILE A 240 -6.28 22.57 -0.20
C ILE A 240 -7.14 23.77 -0.66
N LYS A 241 -7.08 24.90 0.05
CA LYS A 241 -7.82 26.12 -0.32
C LYS A 241 -7.37 26.66 -1.68
N LYS A 242 -6.06 26.69 -1.93
CA LYS A 242 -5.49 27.12 -3.21
C LYS A 242 -5.97 26.23 -4.36
N ALA A 243 -5.89 24.91 -4.21
CA ALA A 243 -6.38 23.97 -5.22
C ALA A 243 -7.88 24.16 -5.53
N LYS A 244 -8.70 24.48 -4.52
CA LYS A 244 -10.12 24.81 -4.70
C LYS A 244 -10.33 26.11 -5.48
N ILE A 245 -9.55 27.16 -5.18
CA ILE A 245 -9.62 28.46 -5.88
C ILE A 245 -9.21 28.31 -7.36
N GLU A 246 -8.16 27.55 -7.63
CA GLU A 246 -7.69 27.26 -8.99
C GLU A 246 -8.64 26.36 -9.79
N GLY A 247 -9.61 25.73 -9.12
CA GLY A 247 -10.48 24.71 -9.67
C GLY A 247 -9.89 23.30 -9.54
N LEU A 248 -10.73 22.39 -9.06
CA LEU A 248 -10.34 20.98 -8.85
C LEU A 248 -10.29 20.17 -10.15
N GLY A 249 -10.84 20.71 -11.25
CA GLY A 249 -11.00 19.99 -12.51
C GLY A 249 -12.06 18.88 -12.42
N PRO A 250 -12.01 17.90 -13.34
CA PRO A 250 -12.94 16.77 -13.33
C PRO A 250 -12.81 15.91 -12.06
N PRO A 251 -13.90 15.26 -11.61
CA PRO A 251 -13.83 14.30 -10.50
C PRO A 251 -13.01 13.06 -10.90
N TYR A 252 -12.68 12.19 -9.93
CA TYR A 252 -12.07 10.89 -10.24
C TYR A 252 -12.90 10.08 -11.23
N SER A 253 -12.23 9.21 -11.98
CA SER A 253 -12.92 8.28 -12.88
C SER A 253 -13.73 7.28 -12.07
N ALA A 254 -14.99 7.07 -12.46
CA ALA A 254 -15.86 6.05 -11.87
C ALA A 254 -15.39 4.62 -12.16
N HIS A 255 -14.59 4.42 -13.22
CA HIS A 255 -14.06 3.13 -13.63
C HIS A 255 -12.67 3.29 -14.26
N ARG A 256 -11.82 2.28 -14.07
CA ARG A 256 -10.55 2.13 -14.77
C ARG A 256 -10.43 0.75 -15.38
N LYS A 257 -9.99 0.70 -16.64
CA LYS A 257 -9.72 -0.56 -17.33
C LYS A 257 -8.52 -1.25 -16.67
N PRO A 258 -8.64 -2.52 -16.28
CA PRO A 258 -7.51 -3.26 -15.77
C PRO A 258 -6.43 -3.43 -16.85
N GLN A 259 -5.18 -3.30 -16.44
CA GLN A 259 -4.02 -3.67 -17.22
C GLN A 259 -3.55 -5.06 -16.77
N ILE A 260 -3.06 -5.84 -17.73
CA ILE A 260 -2.37 -7.10 -17.48
C ILE A 260 -0.90 -6.82 -17.74
N TRP A 261 -0.06 -6.94 -16.71
CA TRP A 261 1.38 -6.76 -16.88
C TRP A 261 2.02 -8.11 -17.14
N GLU A 262 2.34 -8.32 -18.41
CA GLU A 262 3.13 -9.46 -18.87
C GLU A 262 4.61 -9.10 -18.83
N VAL A 263 5.43 -10.01 -18.33
CA VAL A 263 6.89 -9.88 -18.42
C VAL A 263 7.30 -10.66 -19.67
N PRO A 264 7.80 -10.00 -20.74
CA PRO A 264 8.20 -10.70 -21.94
C PRO A 264 9.29 -11.75 -21.63
N GLU A 265 9.19 -12.95 -22.22
CA GLU A 265 10.16 -14.05 -22.07
C GLU A 265 11.58 -13.67 -22.54
N ALA A 266 11.75 -12.55 -23.27
CA ALA A 266 13.02 -12.15 -23.88
C ALA A 266 13.33 -10.66 -23.68
N HIS A 267 13.73 -10.27 -22.46
CA HIS A 267 14.55 -9.06 -22.26
C HIS A 267 15.73 -9.32 -21.33
N ASP A 268 16.33 -10.51 -21.49
CA ASP A 268 17.47 -11.03 -20.73
C ASP A 268 18.71 -10.10 -20.79
N SER A 269 18.83 -9.23 -21.81
CA SER A 269 19.98 -8.34 -21.97
C SER A 269 20.06 -7.22 -20.92
N HIS A 270 18.92 -6.67 -20.48
CA HIS A 270 18.91 -5.61 -19.46
C HIS A 270 19.13 -6.17 -18.06
N VAL A 271 18.51 -7.32 -17.75
CA VAL A 271 18.70 -8.04 -16.47
C VAL A 271 20.11 -8.59 -16.36
N ARG A 272 20.70 -9.10 -17.44
CA ARG A 272 22.10 -9.54 -17.44
C ARG A 272 23.06 -8.37 -17.27
N LYS A 273 22.82 -7.23 -17.93
CA LYS A 273 23.57 -5.99 -17.69
C LYS A 273 23.43 -5.51 -16.25
N TYR A 274 22.22 -5.57 -15.69
CA TYR A 274 21.96 -5.19 -14.30
C TYR A 274 22.67 -6.13 -13.32
N LYS A 275 22.47 -7.44 -13.41
CA LYS A 275 23.16 -8.45 -12.59
C LYS A 275 24.69 -8.39 -12.71
N GLN A 276 25.22 -8.13 -13.91
CA GLN A 276 26.66 -7.87 -14.11
C GLN A 276 27.12 -6.56 -13.46
N ARG A 277 26.25 -5.54 -13.42
CA ARG A 277 26.54 -4.23 -12.83
C ARG A 277 26.45 -4.25 -11.30
N VAL A 278 25.62 -5.12 -10.72
CA VAL A 278 25.46 -5.30 -9.27
C VAL A 278 26.16 -6.56 -8.71
N GLY A 279 27.04 -7.20 -9.50
CA GLY A 279 27.87 -8.32 -9.02
C GLY A 279 27.13 -9.62 -8.71
N LEU A 280 25.89 -9.78 -9.19
CA LEU A 280 25.04 -10.96 -9.02
C LEU A 280 25.21 -11.99 -10.16
N LEU A 281 26.15 -11.76 -11.09
CA LEU A 281 26.58 -12.64 -12.19
C LEU A 281 28.08 -12.51 -12.47
#